data_AF-A0A9R1IKG9-F1
#
_entry.id   AF-A0A9R1IKG9-F1
#
_cell.length_a   1.000
_cell.length_b   1.000
_cell.length_c   1.000
_cell.angle_alpha   90.00
_cell.angle_beta   90.00
_cell.angle_gamma   90.00
#
_symmetry.space_group_name_H-M   'P 1'
#
loop_
_entity.id
_entity.type
_entity.pdbx_description
1 polymer ?
#
loop_
_entity_poly.entity_id
_entity_poly.type
_entity_poly.pdbx_seq_one_letter_code
_entity_poly.pdbx_strand_id
1 'polypeptide(L)'
;MTCVTISYAVVIPFNARKQLTLVMRRAASLVPDLYAVDADYALSELCKDEQKLEKVLLGREFHVSLGRTVGIQVHQIDSLVAMLRQKFQSQQRYWMEFNKWEHFVNDDSTRSFLSLEVTRTGLPEISKQIHMVDEVYRLHGLPEFYKNPRPHISLAWALGDVSSKLKQATKEIEKFENSINSSKNCNLRCNFSCIVCKVGKKVYDICKIGD
;
A
#
# COMPACT_ATOMS: atom_id res chain seq x y z
N MET A 1 -22.71 8.83 6.82
CA MET A 1 -21.78 7.87 7.46
C MET A 1 -20.39 8.20 6.97
N THR A 2 -19.41 8.37 7.87
CA THR A 2 -18.03 8.67 7.50
C THR A 2 -17.20 7.40 7.59
N CYS A 3 -16.26 7.19 6.68
CA CYS A 3 -15.36 6.04 6.75
C CYS A 3 -14.06 6.40 7.48
N VAL A 4 -13.49 5.43 8.19
CA VAL A 4 -12.14 5.49 8.74
C VAL A 4 -11.23 4.50 8.03
N THR A 5 -10.00 4.93 7.76
CA THR A 5 -8.92 4.10 7.24
C THR A 5 -7.67 4.35 8.07
N ILE A 6 -7.00 3.27 8.48
CA ILE A 6 -5.74 3.36 9.22
C ILE A 6 -4.66 2.72 8.38
N SER A 7 -3.57 3.46 8.16
CA SER A 7 -2.50 3.03 7.27
C SER A 7 -1.14 3.57 7.69
N TYR A 8 -0.09 2.87 7.28
CA TYR A 8 1.26 3.41 7.24
C TYR A 8 1.50 4.21 5.97
N ALA A 9 2.10 5.38 6.10
CA ALA A 9 2.71 6.10 5.01
C ALA A 9 4.07 5.48 4.62
N VAL A 10 4.29 5.28 3.33
CA VAL A 10 5.50 4.68 2.77
C VAL A 10 5.96 5.51 1.57
N VAL A 11 7.21 5.94 1.57
CA VAL A 11 7.83 6.61 0.43
C VAL A 11 8.83 5.66 -0.22
N ILE A 12 8.72 5.52 -1.54
CA ILE A 12 9.67 4.73 -2.33
C ILE A 12 11.02 5.49 -2.41
N PRO A 13 12.13 4.89 -1.94
CA PRO A 13 13.45 5.50 -1.99
C PRO A 13 13.88 5.83 -3.41
N PHE A 14 14.57 6.96 -3.60
CA PHE A 14 14.98 7.47 -4.92
C PHE A 14 15.79 6.46 -5.73
N ASN A 15 16.71 5.73 -5.08
CA ASN A 15 17.54 4.71 -5.72
C ASN A 15 16.74 3.50 -6.27
N ALA A 16 15.55 3.22 -5.74
CA ALA A 16 14.69 2.15 -6.22
C ALA A 16 13.78 2.59 -7.39
N ARG A 17 13.55 3.91 -7.54
CA ARG A 17 12.55 4.43 -8.49
C ARG A 17 12.87 4.08 -9.94
N LYS A 18 14.13 4.18 -10.36
CA LYS A 18 14.54 3.87 -11.73
C LYS A 18 14.19 2.44 -12.15
N GLN A 19 14.42 1.45 -11.28
CA GLN A 19 14.08 0.06 -11.57
C GLN A 19 12.57 -0.15 -11.60
N LEU A 20 11.86 0.39 -10.61
CA LEU A 20 10.40 0.36 -10.57
C LEU A 20 9.77 1.02 -11.80
N THR A 21 10.34 2.10 -12.32
CA THR A 21 9.88 2.75 -13.56
C THR A 21 9.93 1.80 -14.76
N LEU A 22 11.01 1.03 -14.91
CA LEU A 22 11.12 0.03 -15.98
C LEU A 22 10.08 -1.08 -15.83
N VAL A 23 9.90 -1.58 -14.60
CA VAL A 23 8.90 -2.62 -14.31
C VAL A 23 7.47 -2.11 -14.54
N MET A 24 7.16 -0.89 -14.13
CA MET A 24 5.85 -0.28 -14.31
C MET A 24 5.55 0.00 -15.79
N ARG A 25 6.56 0.32 -16.60
CA ARG A 25 6.42 0.39 -18.06
C ARG A 25 6.08 -0.97 -18.66
N ARG A 26 6.73 -2.04 -18.19
CA ARG A 26 6.39 -3.41 -18.58
C ARG A 26 4.95 -3.76 -18.16
N ALA A 27 4.54 -3.40 -16.95
CA ALA A 27 3.17 -3.61 -16.47
C ALA A 27 2.13 -2.91 -17.37
N ALA A 28 2.35 -1.65 -17.73
CA ALA A 28 1.46 -0.92 -18.67
C ALA A 28 1.37 -1.58 -20.04
N SER A 29 2.45 -2.17 -20.55
CA SER A 29 2.42 -2.90 -21.82
C SER A 29 1.62 -4.21 -21.75
N LEU A 30 1.60 -4.86 -20.58
CA LEU A 30 0.89 -6.12 -20.34
C LEU A 30 -0.59 -5.88 -20.02
N VAL A 31 -0.90 -4.79 -19.32
CA VAL A 31 -2.25 -4.41 -18.90
C VAL A 31 -2.44 -2.91 -19.18
N PRO A 32 -2.92 -2.54 -20.39
CA PRO A 32 -3.06 -1.14 -20.81
C PRO A 32 -4.06 -0.32 -19.98
N ASP A 33 -5.02 -0.99 -19.34
CA ASP A 33 -6.12 -0.38 -18.57
C ASP A 33 -5.71 0.02 -17.14
N LEU A 34 -4.40 -0.01 -16.84
CA LEU A 34 -3.87 0.39 -15.54
C LEU A 34 -3.83 1.92 -15.39
N TYR A 35 -4.20 2.39 -14.21
CA TYR A 35 -4.12 3.77 -13.75
C TYR A 35 -3.19 3.85 -12.55
N ALA A 36 -2.49 4.98 -12.43
CA ALA A 36 -1.69 5.30 -11.28
C ALA A 36 -2.59 5.51 -10.04
N VAL A 37 -2.30 4.79 -8.94
CA VAL A 37 -3.00 4.98 -7.64
C VAL A 37 -2.92 6.44 -7.19
N ASP A 38 -3.99 7.03 -6.70
CA ASP A 38 -4.02 8.41 -6.17
C ASP A 38 -3.56 9.51 -7.14
N ALA A 39 -3.59 9.27 -8.47
CA ALA A 39 -3.26 10.31 -9.45
C ALA A 39 -4.22 10.39 -10.65
N ASP A 40 -5.24 9.52 -10.76
CA ASP A 40 -6.21 9.50 -11.86
C ASP A 40 -5.61 9.58 -13.29
N TYR A 41 -4.35 9.15 -13.45
CA TYR A 41 -3.64 9.11 -14.72
C TYR A 41 -3.51 7.68 -15.23
N ALA A 42 -3.82 7.45 -16.51
CA ALA A 42 -3.53 6.19 -17.16
C ALA A 42 -2.01 5.93 -17.17
N LEU A 43 -1.60 4.71 -16.81
CA LEU A 43 -0.20 4.32 -16.71
C LEU A 43 0.47 4.32 -18.09
N SER A 44 -0.26 3.94 -19.14
CA SER A 44 0.18 4.01 -20.54
C SER A 44 0.57 5.42 -20.98
N GLU A 45 -0.16 6.44 -20.53
CA GLU A 45 0.13 7.85 -20.80
C GLU A 45 1.37 8.33 -20.05
N LEU A 46 1.53 7.92 -18.78
CA LEU A 46 2.74 8.23 -18.01
C LEU A 46 3.99 7.59 -18.64
N CYS A 47 3.86 6.40 -19.24
CA CYS A 47 5.00 5.69 -19.85
C CYS A 47 5.64 6.40 -21.05
N LYS A 48 4.97 7.40 -21.65
CA LYS A 48 5.51 8.21 -22.76
C LYS A 48 6.63 9.16 -22.31
N ASP A 49 6.69 9.49 -21.02
CA ASP A 49 7.68 10.37 -20.42
C ASP A 49 8.23 9.73 -19.14
N GLU A 50 9.48 9.28 -19.19
CA GLU A 50 10.12 8.59 -18.07
C GLU A 50 10.23 9.46 -16.81
N GLN A 51 10.52 10.74 -16.97
CA GLN A 51 10.64 11.67 -15.84
C GLN A 51 9.27 11.91 -15.20
N LYS A 52 8.22 12.04 -16.03
CA LYS A 52 6.84 12.16 -15.55
C LYS A 52 6.37 10.88 -14.87
N LEU A 53 6.67 9.70 -15.42
CA LEU A 53 6.36 8.42 -14.80
C LEU A 53 7.00 8.32 -13.42
N GLU A 54 8.31 8.56 -13.32
CA GLU A 54 9.01 8.47 -12.04
C GLU A 54 8.44 9.46 -11.01
N LYS A 55 8.22 10.73 -11.41
CA LYS A 55 7.76 11.78 -10.51
C LYS A 55 6.30 11.62 -10.08
N VAL A 56 5.39 11.32 -11.02
CA VAL A 56 3.94 11.24 -10.76
C VAL A 56 3.55 9.91 -10.14
N LEU A 57 4.16 8.80 -10.59
CA LEU A 57 3.86 7.48 -10.07
C LEU A 57 4.64 7.18 -8.79
N LEU A 58 5.96 7.35 -8.78
CA LEU A 58 6.83 6.84 -7.70
C LEU A 58 7.29 7.93 -6.73
N GLY A 59 7.08 9.21 -7.08
CA GLY A 59 7.43 10.37 -6.27
C GLY A 59 6.46 10.67 -5.13
N ARG A 60 5.35 9.95 -5.04
CA ARG A 60 4.30 10.15 -4.04
C ARG A 60 4.47 9.24 -2.82
N GLU A 61 3.66 9.53 -1.81
CA GLU A 61 3.46 8.67 -0.67
C GLU A 61 2.45 7.56 -1.01
N PHE A 62 2.82 6.33 -0.69
CA PHE A 62 1.96 5.16 -0.76
C PHE A 62 1.51 4.78 0.64
N HIS A 63 0.50 3.92 0.72
CA HIS A 63 -0.02 3.47 1.99
C HIS A 63 -0.05 1.94 2.11
N VAL A 64 0.26 1.44 3.30
CA VAL A 64 0.00 0.05 3.70
C VAL A 64 -1.14 0.05 4.71
N SER A 65 -2.25 -0.59 4.37
CA SER A 65 -3.43 -0.66 5.23
C SER A 65 -3.17 -1.49 6.48
N LEU A 66 -3.56 -0.96 7.64
CA LEU A 66 -3.52 -1.65 8.94
C LEU A 66 -4.88 -2.16 9.41
N GLY A 67 -5.94 -1.74 8.72
CA GLY A 67 -7.32 -2.12 9.01
C GLY A 67 -8.17 -2.00 7.75
N ARG A 68 -9.40 -2.49 7.81
CA ARG A 68 -10.38 -2.30 6.73
C ARG A 68 -10.84 -0.85 6.69
N THR A 69 -11.36 -0.45 5.54
CA THR A 69 -12.17 0.78 5.46
C THR A 69 -13.51 0.47 6.09
N VAL A 70 -13.84 1.15 7.19
CA VAL A 70 -15.05 0.86 7.97
C VAL A 70 -15.83 2.14 8.21
N GLY A 71 -17.17 2.05 8.24
CA GLY A 71 -18.01 3.16 8.66
C GLY A 71 -17.87 3.41 10.15
N ILE A 72 -17.76 4.67 10.56
CA ILE A 72 -17.64 5.07 11.97
C ILE A 72 -18.65 6.17 12.31
N GLN A 73 -19.16 6.15 13.54
CA GLN A 73 -20.05 7.19 14.06
C GLN A 73 -19.23 8.37 14.60
N VAL A 74 -19.77 9.59 14.48
CA VAL A 74 -19.05 10.83 14.87
C VAL A 74 -18.57 10.79 16.32
N HIS A 75 -19.39 10.30 17.24
CA HIS A 75 -19.07 10.20 18.66
C HIS A 75 -17.96 9.18 18.99
N GLN A 76 -17.66 8.25 18.08
CA GLN A 76 -16.59 7.25 18.26
C GLN A 76 -15.22 7.77 17.83
N ILE A 77 -15.16 8.84 17.02
CA ILE A 77 -13.93 9.29 16.34
C ILE A 77 -12.84 9.67 17.34
N ASP A 78 -13.16 10.52 18.32
CA ASP A 78 -12.15 11.04 19.25
C ASP A 78 -11.61 9.93 20.16
N SER A 79 -12.48 9.01 20.61
CA SER A 79 -12.08 7.84 21.38
C SER A 79 -11.18 6.90 20.57
N LEU A 80 -11.56 6.60 19.32
CA LEU A 80 -10.75 5.78 18.41
C LEU A 80 -9.35 6.37 18.22
N VAL A 81 -9.26 7.65 17.90
CA VAL A 81 -7.97 8.34 17.69
C VAL A 81 -7.13 8.35 18.96
N ALA A 82 -7.72 8.60 20.13
CA ALA A 82 -7.01 8.58 21.40
C ALA A 82 -6.46 7.18 21.73
N MET A 83 -7.27 6.13 21.54
CA MET A 83 -6.86 4.74 21.77
C MET A 83 -5.75 4.30 20.82
N LEU A 84 -5.83 4.67 19.54
CA LEU A 84 -4.76 4.42 18.57
C LEU A 84 -3.45 5.09 19.01
N ARG A 85 -3.48 6.37 19.38
CA ARG A 85 -2.29 7.09 19.87
C ARG A 85 -1.67 6.41 21.08
N GLN A 86 -2.49 5.98 22.03
CA GLN A 86 -2.02 5.25 23.21
C GLN A 86 -1.39 3.90 22.84
N LYS A 87 -2.00 3.12 21.94
CA LYS A 87 -1.49 1.82 21.51
C LYS A 87 -0.16 1.94 20.76
N PHE A 88 0.01 2.98 19.97
CA PHE A 88 1.21 3.20 19.16
C PHE A 88 2.28 4.11 19.80
N GLN A 89 2.12 4.49 21.08
CA GLN A 89 3.03 5.40 21.77
C GLN A 89 4.48 4.89 21.84
N SER A 90 4.67 3.57 21.93
CA SER A 90 5.97 2.91 22.06
C SER A 90 6.43 2.23 20.77
N GLN A 91 5.86 2.63 19.64
CA GLN A 91 6.19 2.05 18.34
C GLN A 91 7.61 2.43 17.94
N GLN A 92 8.41 1.42 17.58
CA GLN A 92 9.79 1.60 17.14
C GLN A 92 9.89 1.63 15.61
N ARG A 93 10.97 2.24 15.09
CA ARG A 93 11.29 2.17 13.67
C ARG A 93 11.68 0.74 13.30
N TYR A 94 11.22 0.29 12.16
CA TYR A 94 11.63 -0.97 11.55
C TYR A 94 11.66 -0.80 10.04
N TRP A 95 12.19 -1.79 9.33
CA TRP A 95 12.25 -1.79 7.88
C TRP A 95 11.31 -2.86 7.34
N MET A 96 10.68 -2.59 6.20
CA MET A 96 9.98 -3.60 5.42
C MET A 96 10.64 -3.80 4.08
N GLU A 97 10.62 -5.05 3.62
CA GLU A 97 10.96 -5.39 2.25
C GLU A 97 9.70 -5.77 1.49
N PHE A 98 9.38 -4.94 0.50
CA PHE A 98 8.39 -5.22 -0.53
C PHE A 98 9.08 -6.02 -1.63
N ASN A 99 8.75 -7.31 -1.73
CA ASN A 99 9.57 -8.28 -2.46
C ASN A 99 8.77 -9.25 -3.34
N LYS A 100 7.45 -9.10 -3.40
CA LYS A 100 6.58 -9.97 -4.19
C LYS A 100 5.54 -9.15 -4.93
N TRP A 101 5.50 -9.32 -6.25
CA TRP A 101 4.43 -8.77 -7.07
C TRP A 101 3.15 -9.55 -6.85
N GLU A 102 2.05 -8.83 -6.66
CA GLU A 102 0.76 -9.47 -6.43
C GLU A 102 -0.40 -8.63 -6.97
N HIS A 103 -1.49 -9.30 -7.28
CA HIS A 103 -2.76 -8.68 -7.59
C HIS A 103 -3.71 -8.74 -6.39
N PHE A 104 -4.43 -7.65 -6.14
CA PHE A 104 -5.51 -7.61 -5.16
C PHE A 104 -6.79 -7.11 -5.81
N VAL A 105 -7.93 -7.55 -5.31
CA VAL A 105 -9.25 -7.04 -5.69
C VAL A 105 -9.90 -6.49 -4.43
N ASN A 106 -10.59 -5.35 -4.54
CA ASN A 106 -11.34 -4.82 -3.42
C ASN A 106 -12.61 -5.65 -3.12
N ASP A 107 -13.17 -5.45 -1.93
CA ASP A 107 -14.29 -6.27 -1.42
C ASP A 107 -15.53 -6.29 -2.34
N ASP A 108 -15.81 -5.19 -3.05
CA ASP A 108 -16.95 -5.08 -3.97
C ASP A 108 -16.63 -5.48 -5.42
N SER A 109 -15.40 -5.92 -5.69
CA SER A 109 -14.90 -6.33 -7.01
C SER A 109 -15.04 -5.26 -8.10
N THR A 110 -15.12 -3.99 -7.71
CA THR A 110 -15.16 -2.87 -8.66
C THR A 110 -13.78 -2.42 -9.09
N ARG A 111 -12.71 -2.84 -8.39
CA ARG A 111 -11.33 -2.43 -8.65
C ARG A 111 -10.33 -3.56 -8.40
N SER A 112 -9.36 -3.67 -9.29
CA SER A 112 -8.18 -4.53 -9.11
C SER A 112 -6.92 -3.69 -9.00
N PHE A 113 -5.92 -4.17 -8.25
CA PHE A 113 -4.69 -3.46 -7.93
C PHE A 113 -3.48 -4.30 -8.29
N LEU A 114 -2.47 -3.66 -8.86
CA LEU A 114 -1.12 -4.18 -8.98
C LEU A 114 -0.29 -3.65 -7.81
N SER A 115 0.24 -4.55 -7.00
CA SER A 115 0.79 -4.23 -5.69
C SER A 115 2.10 -4.95 -5.44
N LEU A 116 2.87 -4.41 -4.49
CA LEU A 116 4.00 -5.09 -3.90
C LEU A 116 3.67 -5.51 -2.47
N GLU A 117 3.81 -6.80 -2.19
CA GLU A 117 3.52 -7.44 -0.90
C GLU A 117 4.80 -7.58 -0.05
N VAL A 118 4.61 -7.49 1.27
CA VAL A 118 5.62 -7.77 2.28
C VAL A 118 5.49 -9.21 2.74
N THR A 119 6.49 -10.05 2.44
CA THR A 119 6.41 -11.50 2.73
C THR A 119 7.38 -11.99 3.81
N ARG A 120 8.40 -11.19 4.17
CA ARG A 120 9.43 -11.57 5.14
C ARG A 120 9.79 -10.43 6.09
N THR A 121 10.71 -9.56 5.67
CA THR A 121 11.30 -8.53 6.53
C THR A 121 10.25 -7.48 6.86
N GLY A 122 10.00 -7.26 8.15
CA GLY A 122 8.98 -6.35 8.66
C GLY A 122 7.55 -6.92 8.73
N LEU A 123 7.32 -8.15 8.25
CA LEU A 123 6.01 -8.81 8.33
C LEU A 123 5.56 -9.04 9.80
N PRO A 124 6.41 -9.52 10.73
CA PRO A 124 6.02 -9.69 12.13
C PRO A 124 5.60 -8.37 12.79
N GLU A 125 6.35 -7.29 12.54
CA GLU A 125 6.12 -5.97 13.11
C GLU A 125 4.81 -5.37 12.59
N ILE A 126 4.57 -5.38 11.27
CA ILE A 126 3.33 -4.86 10.71
C ILE A 126 2.12 -5.71 11.09
N SER A 127 2.30 -7.03 11.21
CA SER A 127 1.24 -7.93 11.69
C SER A 127 0.86 -7.57 13.13
N LYS A 128 1.83 -7.33 14.02
CA LYS A 128 1.55 -6.89 15.40
C LYS A 128 0.73 -5.58 15.42
N GLN A 129 1.01 -4.68 14.50
CA GLN A 129 0.33 -3.38 14.41
C GLN A 129 -1.10 -3.51 13.86
N ILE A 130 -1.31 -4.41 12.90
CA ILE A 130 -2.65 -4.80 12.46
C ILE A 130 -3.46 -5.32 13.66
N HIS A 131 -2.88 -6.22 14.47
CA HIS A 131 -3.56 -6.70 15.68
C HIS A 131 -3.88 -5.58 16.68
N MET A 132 -2.99 -4.59 16.85
CA MET A 132 -3.26 -3.43 17.68
C MET A 132 -4.44 -2.61 17.14
N VAL A 133 -4.57 -2.45 15.82
CA VAL A 133 -5.72 -1.80 15.19
C VAL A 133 -6.99 -2.63 15.39
N ASP A 134 -6.93 -3.94 15.20
CA ASP A 134 -8.06 -4.85 15.39
C ASP A 134 -8.60 -4.81 16.83
N GLU A 135 -7.72 -4.73 17.84
CA GLU A 135 -8.14 -4.53 19.23
C GLU A 135 -8.94 -3.23 19.41
N VAL A 136 -8.50 -2.13 18.79
CA VAL A 136 -9.20 -0.84 18.87
C VAL A 136 -10.52 -0.90 18.10
N TYR A 137 -10.54 -1.54 16.92
CA TYR A 137 -11.76 -1.75 16.13
C TYR A 137 -12.79 -2.56 16.90
N ARG A 138 -12.39 -3.67 17.52
CA ARG A 138 -13.26 -4.52 18.32
C ARG A 138 -13.89 -3.76 19.49
N LEU A 139 -13.13 -2.91 20.19
CA LEU A 139 -13.65 -2.09 21.29
C LEU A 139 -14.67 -1.03 20.83
N HIS A 140 -14.67 -0.68 19.54
CA HIS A 140 -15.65 0.22 18.94
C HIS A 140 -16.76 -0.52 18.16
N GLY A 141 -16.81 -1.86 18.22
CA GLY A 141 -17.76 -2.66 17.45
C GLY A 141 -17.58 -2.57 15.93
N LEU A 142 -16.36 -2.24 15.48
CA LEU A 142 -15.99 -2.16 14.07
C LEU A 142 -15.42 -3.50 13.59
N PRO A 143 -15.59 -3.85 12.30
CA PRO A 143 -15.07 -5.12 11.79
C PRO A 143 -13.54 -5.08 11.72
N GLU A 144 -12.91 -6.12 12.27
CA GLU A 144 -11.47 -6.38 12.25
C GLU A 144 -10.95 -6.56 10.81
N PHE A 145 -9.62 -6.63 10.66
CA PHE A 145 -8.94 -6.84 9.40
C PHE A 145 -9.16 -8.27 8.84
N TYR A 146 -8.60 -8.53 7.66
CA TYR A 146 -8.70 -9.86 7.03
C TYR A 146 -7.98 -10.92 7.88
N LYS A 147 -8.59 -12.11 8.01
CA LYS A 147 -8.02 -13.24 8.79
C LYS A 147 -6.57 -13.56 8.45
N ASN A 148 -6.21 -13.46 7.18
CA ASN A 148 -4.84 -13.62 6.69
C ASN A 148 -4.37 -12.25 6.15
N PRO A 149 -3.80 -11.38 7.01
CA PRO A 149 -3.31 -10.08 6.57
C PRO A 149 -2.21 -10.24 5.54
N ARG A 150 -2.31 -9.50 4.44
CA ARG A 150 -1.31 -9.44 3.38
C ARG A 150 -0.87 -8.00 3.20
N PRO A 151 0.07 -7.49 4.02
CA PRO A 151 0.49 -6.09 3.94
C PRO A 151 1.14 -5.78 2.59
N HIS A 152 0.68 -4.72 1.93
CA HIS A 152 1.14 -4.34 0.60
C HIS A 152 1.00 -2.84 0.34
N ILE A 153 1.74 -2.34 -0.65
CA ILE A 153 1.45 -1.05 -1.30
C ILE A 153 0.85 -1.30 -2.67
N SER A 154 -0.18 -0.53 -3.04
CA SER A 154 -0.75 -0.56 -4.39
C SER A 154 -0.12 0.52 -5.26
N LEU A 155 0.43 0.12 -6.41
CA LEU A 155 1.14 1.03 -7.32
C LEU A 155 0.22 1.52 -8.45
N ALA A 156 -0.57 0.59 -9.00
CA ALA A 156 -1.53 0.86 -10.05
C ALA A 156 -2.84 0.11 -9.80
N TRP A 157 -3.92 0.56 -10.45
CA TRP A 157 -5.25 -0.03 -10.35
C TRP A 157 -5.97 -0.07 -11.69
N ALA A 158 -6.99 -0.92 -11.83
CA ALA A 158 -7.85 -1.02 -13.00
C ALA A 158 -9.33 -1.14 -12.60
N LEU A 159 -10.22 -0.76 -13.51
CA LEU A 159 -11.66 -0.90 -13.34
C LEU A 159 -12.09 -2.37 -13.44
N GLY A 160 -12.95 -2.80 -12.51
CA GLY A 160 -13.50 -4.16 -12.43
C GLY A 160 -12.51 -5.19 -11.91
N ASP A 161 -12.96 -6.46 -11.93
CA ASP A 161 -12.11 -7.61 -11.67
C ASP A 161 -11.33 -8.01 -12.94
N VAL A 162 -10.04 -7.66 -12.95
CA VAL A 162 -9.08 -8.04 -14.00
C VAL A 162 -8.00 -8.98 -13.44
N SER A 163 -8.33 -9.74 -12.39
CA SER A 163 -7.40 -10.63 -11.69
C SER A 163 -6.70 -11.62 -12.60
N SER A 164 -7.39 -12.17 -13.58
CA SER A 164 -6.80 -13.12 -14.54
C SER A 164 -5.65 -12.49 -15.34
N LYS A 165 -5.85 -11.28 -15.86
CA LYS A 165 -4.85 -10.50 -16.59
C LYS A 165 -3.69 -10.12 -15.67
N LEU A 166 -4.00 -9.58 -14.48
CA LEU A 166 -2.96 -9.16 -13.52
C LEU A 166 -2.12 -10.33 -13.02
N LYS A 167 -2.74 -11.48 -12.74
CA LYS A 167 -2.04 -12.71 -12.33
C LYS A 167 -1.08 -13.23 -13.40
N GLN A 168 -1.39 -13.03 -14.67
CA GLN A 168 -0.44 -13.33 -15.75
C GLN A 168 0.66 -12.26 -15.82
N ALA A 169 0.28 -10.99 -15.69
CA ALA A 169 1.20 -9.87 -15.75
C ALA A 169 2.25 -9.92 -14.62
N THR A 170 1.88 -10.28 -13.39
CA THR A 170 2.82 -10.39 -12.26
C THR A 170 3.91 -11.40 -12.54
N LYS A 171 3.58 -12.57 -13.11
CA LYS A 171 4.57 -13.58 -13.50
C LYS A 171 5.55 -13.07 -14.57
N GLU A 172 5.03 -12.34 -15.57
CA GLU A 172 5.87 -11.77 -16.63
C GLU A 172 6.73 -10.60 -16.13
N ILE A 173 6.21 -9.83 -15.18
CA ILE A 173 6.95 -8.79 -14.46
C ILE A 173 8.10 -9.41 -13.66
N GLU A 174 7.85 -10.46 -12.88
CA GLU A 174 8.88 -11.15 -12.10
C GLU A 174 9.98 -11.72 -12.99
N LYS A 175 9.63 -12.33 -14.13
CA LYS A 175 10.61 -12.80 -15.13
C LYS A 175 11.44 -11.64 -15.69
N PHE A 176 10.77 -10.54 -16.05
CA PHE A 176 11.43 -9.35 -16.59
C PHE A 176 12.39 -8.73 -15.57
N GLU A 177 11.94 -8.56 -14.33
CA GLU A 177 12.74 -8.03 -13.23
C GLU A 177 13.99 -8.88 -12.96
N ASN A 178 13.85 -10.21 -12.98
CA ASN A 178 14.98 -11.13 -12.85
C ASN A 178 15.96 -11.05 -14.04
N SER A 179 15.50 -10.67 -15.24
CA SER A 179 16.35 -10.53 -16.42
C SER A 179 17.19 -9.24 -16.43
N ILE A 180 16.66 -8.16 -15.85
CA ILE A 180 17.35 -6.86 -15.79
C ILE A 180 18.29 -6.75 -14.58
N ASN A 181 18.10 -7.58 -13.57
CA ASN A 181 18.91 -7.62 -12.35
C ASN A 181 19.81 -8.88 -12.34
N SER A 182 21.05 -8.76 -12.85
CA SER A 182 22.06 -9.84 -12.75
C SER A 182 22.44 -10.18 -11.29
N SER A 183 22.06 -9.34 -10.32
CA SER A 183 22.20 -9.54 -8.89
C SER A 183 20.81 -9.57 -8.26
N LYS A 184 20.46 -10.68 -7.61
CA LYS A 184 19.11 -11.05 -7.14
C LYS A 184 18.35 -9.93 -6.41
N ASN A 185 17.07 -9.84 -6.79
CA ASN A 185 15.94 -9.17 -6.13
C ASN A 185 16.05 -7.65 -5.93
N CYS A 186 15.19 -6.90 -6.62
CA CYS A 186 14.80 -5.55 -6.22
C CYS A 186 13.99 -5.65 -4.92
N ASN A 187 14.66 -5.84 -3.78
CA ASN A 187 14.00 -5.68 -2.50
C ASN A 187 13.77 -4.18 -2.32
N LEU A 188 12.53 -3.73 -2.55
CA LEU A 188 12.14 -2.36 -2.22
C LEU A 188 12.11 -2.28 -0.68
N ARG A 189 13.22 -1.82 -0.12
CA ARG A 189 13.37 -1.61 1.31
C ARG A 189 12.90 -0.21 1.66
N CYS A 190 11.81 -0.12 2.42
CA CYS A 190 11.24 1.15 2.84
C CYS A 190 11.33 1.34 4.35
N ASN A 191 11.54 2.60 4.75
CA ASN A 191 11.32 3.07 6.11
C ASN A 191 9.88 3.53 6.30
N PHE A 192 9.41 3.43 7.52
CA PHE A 192 8.13 4.03 7.93
C PHE A 192 8.34 5.43 8.46
N SER A 193 7.49 6.35 8.00
CA SER A 193 7.44 7.73 8.48
C SER A 193 6.39 7.90 9.59
N CYS A 194 5.14 7.51 9.33
CA CYS A 194 4.05 7.71 10.27
C CYS A 194 2.87 6.73 10.09
N ILE A 195 2.13 6.52 11.19
CA ILE A 195 0.79 5.93 11.17
C ILE A 195 -0.22 7.05 11.05
N VAL A 196 -1.11 6.92 10.08
CA VAL A 196 -2.14 7.89 9.76
C VAL A 196 -3.51 7.24 9.94
N CYS A 197 -4.40 7.93 10.65
CA CYS A 197 -5.83 7.63 10.68
C CYS A 197 -6.55 8.70 9.86
N LYS A 198 -7.18 8.32 8.75
CA LYS A 198 -8.02 9.23 7.96
C LYS A 198 -9.48 8.95 8.28
N VAL A 199 -10.24 9.99 8.58
CA VAL A 199 -11.68 9.93 8.86
C VAL A 199 -12.39 10.90 7.93
N GLY A 200 -12.99 10.37 6.86
CA GLY A 200 -13.49 11.19 5.75
C GLY A 200 -12.37 12.05 5.15
N LYS A 201 -12.51 13.39 5.24
CA LYS A 201 -11.50 14.35 4.77
C LYS A 201 -10.48 14.75 5.83
N LYS A 202 -10.67 14.34 7.10
CA LYS A 202 -9.77 14.68 8.20
C LYS A 202 -8.65 13.64 8.29
N VAL A 203 -7.44 14.11 8.59
CA VAL A 203 -6.24 13.29 8.75
C VAL A 203 -5.70 13.49 10.16
N TYR A 204 -5.45 12.39 10.86
CA TYR A 204 -4.92 12.38 12.22
C TYR A 204 -3.59 11.62 12.24
N ASP A 205 -2.53 12.32 12.64
CA ASP A 205 -1.25 11.67 12.94
C ASP A 205 -1.40 10.88 14.25
N ILE A 206 -1.22 9.57 14.15
CA ILE A 206 -1.33 8.63 15.28
C ILE A 206 0.03 8.41 15.93
N CYS A 207 1.05 8.19 15.11
CA CYS A 207 2.43 8.00 15.55
C CYS A 207 3.37 8.56 14.49
N LYS A 208 4.25 9.48 14.89
CA LYS A 208 5.40 9.92 14.10
C LYS A 208 6.63 9.27 14.71
N ILE A 209 7.32 8.47 13.93
CA ILE A 209 8.57 7.85 14.38
C ILE A 209 9.65 8.91 14.16
N GLY A 210 10.05 9.59 15.24
CA GLY A 210 11.06 10.67 15.21
C GLY A 210 12.34 10.26 14.50
N ASP A 211 12.99 11.22 13.85
CA ASP A 211 14.20 11.05 13.01
C ASP A 211 15.33 10.27 13.69
#